data_AF-A0A5C7I0D4-F1
#
_entry.id   AF-A0A5C7I0D4-F1
#
_cell.length_a   1.000
_cell.length_b   1.000
_cell.length_c   1.000
_cell.angle_alpha   90.00
_cell.angle_beta   90.00
_cell.angle_gamma   90.00
#
_symmetry.space_group_name_H-M   'P 1'
#
loop_
_entity.id
_entity.type
_entity.pdbx_description
1 polymer ?
#
loop_
_entity_poly.entity_id
_entity_poly.type
_entity_poly.pdbx_seq_one_letter_code
_entity_poly.pdbx_strand_id
1 'polypeptide(L)'
;MTNHDRRNVDDSNIISRIGECIKQWFFQDFKNIKGDSSEAAELAAFRNNMLVVATLIVAVTFQTGINPPGGAWQDTKEGHEAGRAILSSLHHHLPYNLFLILNTLAFSMSTQIILMLVYHRKLYFEVVVATLSMVATYGTAVWSLSPKNDVKLRYVCMAALFPYLWRLSYQTFKTLIKKNETTN
;
A
#
# COMPACT_ATOMS: atom_id res chain seq x y z
N MET A 1 21.46 -29.51 -28.60
CA MET A 1 20.40 -29.02 -27.69
C MET A 1 20.70 -29.47 -26.25
N THR A 2 21.78 -29.03 -25.62
CA THR A 2 21.96 -27.83 -24.76
C THR A 2 21.02 -27.74 -23.56
N ASN A 3 21.56 -28.12 -22.38
CA ASN A 3 21.01 -28.05 -21.01
C ASN A 3 20.35 -26.71 -20.58
N HIS A 4 20.40 -25.68 -21.44
CA HIS A 4 19.84 -24.38 -21.13
C HIS A 4 18.31 -24.35 -21.22
N ASP A 5 17.71 -25.17 -22.10
CA ASP A 5 16.27 -25.20 -22.35
C ASP A 5 15.50 -25.92 -21.23
N ARG A 6 16.09 -26.99 -20.65
CA ARG A 6 15.49 -27.72 -19.53
C ARG A 6 15.36 -26.89 -18.24
N ARG A 7 16.25 -25.93 -18.00
CA ARG A 7 16.15 -25.04 -16.82
C ARG A 7 15.00 -24.04 -16.96
N ASN A 8 14.79 -23.48 -18.15
CA ASN A 8 13.66 -22.58 -18.42
C ASN A 8 12.29 -23.29 -18.33
N VAL A 9 12.21 -24.55 -18.78
CA VAL A 9 10.98 -25.35 -18.67
C VAL A 9 10.68 -25.71 -17.20
N ASP A 10 11.70 -25.97 -16.38
CA ASP A 10 11.51 -26.30 -14.96
C ASP A 10 11.10 -25.06 -14.13
N ASP A 11 11.78 -23.92 -14.35
CA ASP A 11 11.47 -22.66 -13.66
C ASP A 11 10.05 -22.16 -13.97
N SER A 12 9.62 -22.26 -15.23
CA SER A 12 8.26 -21.86 -15.62
C SER A 12 7.16 -22.71 -14.99
N ASN A 13 7.42 -24.02 -14.80
CA ASN A 13 6.47 -24.94 -14.17
C ASN A 13 6.39 -24.70 -12.65
N ILE A 14 7.52 -24.40 -12.00
CA ILE A 14 7.56 -24.05 -10.57
C ILE A 14 6.81 -22.74 -10.31
N ILE A 15 7.03 -21.68 -11.09
CA ILE A 15 6.35 -20.39 -10.92
C ILE A 15 4.83 -20.53 -11.14
N SER A 16 4.41 -21.30 -12.15
CA SER A 16 3.00 -21.58 -12.40
C SER A 16 2.33 -22.32 -11.22
N ARG A 17 3.01 -23.34 -10.68
CA ARG A 17 2.53 -24.12 -9.53
C ARG A 17 2.45 -23.29 -8.25
N ILE A 18 3.41 -22.40 -8.03
CA ILE A 18 3.37 -21.46 -6.90
C ILE A 18 2.22 -20.46 -7.07
N GLY A 19 2.01 -19.94 -8.29
CA GLY A 19 0.91 -19.02 -8.59
C GLY A 19 -0.46 -19.65 -8.34
N GLU A 20 -0.67 -20.88 -8.81
CA GLU A 20 -1.91 -21.62 -8.58
C GLU A 20 -2.06 -21.99 -7.10
N CYS A 21 -0.99 -22.37 -6.38
CA CYS A 21 -1.03 -22.66 -4.94
C CYS A 21 -1.42 -21.42 -4.11
N ILE A 22 -0.81 -20.25 -4.40
CA ILE A 22 -1.14 -18.99 -3.75
C ILE A 22 -2.58 -18.60 -4.04
N LYS A 23 -3.03 -18.74 -5.29
CA LYS A 23 -4.41 -18.47 -5.68
C LYS A 23 -5.37 -19.41 -4.97
N GLN A 24 -5.04 -20.70 -4.85
CA GLN A 24 -5.83 -21.67 -4.10
C GLN A 24 -5.92 -21.28 -2.63
N TRP A 25 -4.79 -21.01 -1.98
CA TRP A 25 -4.75 -20.63 -0.56
C TRP A 25 -5.56 -19.34 -0.32
N PHE A 26 -5.35 -18.31 -1.15
CA PHE A 26 -6.03 -17.03 -1.04
C PHE A 26 -7.55 -17.14 -1.28
N PHE A 27 -7.99 -17.89 -2.31
CA PHE A 27 -9.42 -18.08 -2.57
C PHE A 27 -10.09 -19.04 -1.60
N GLN A 28 -9.35 -20.02 -1.05
CA GLN A 28 -9.86 -20.96 -0.05
C GLN A 28 -10.21 -20.23 1.25
N ASP A 29 -9.34 -19.33 1.71
CA ASP A 29 -9.62 -18.49 2.87
C ASP A 29 -10.85 -17.60 2.64
N PHE A 30 -10.97 -16.96 1.47
CA PHE A 30 -12.15 -16.13 1.15
C PHE A 30 -13.46 -16.92 1.07
N LYS A 31 -13.43 -18.17 0.61
CA LYS A 31 -14.64 -18.99 0.41
C LYS A 31 -15.13 -19.64 1.70
N ASN A 32 -14.22 -20.02 2.60
CA ASN A 32 -14.55 -20.58 3.90
C ASN A 32 -15.15 -19.53 4.86
N ILE A 33 -14.88 -18.23 4.65
CA ILE A 33 -15.45 -17.10 5.42
C ILE A 33 -16.91 -16.77 5.02
N LYS A 34 -17.50 -17.57 4.11
CA LYS A 34 -18.88 -17.35 3.63
C LYS A 34 -19.81 -18.51 3.94
N GLY A 35 -19.29 -19.55 4.60
CA GLY A 35 -19.85 -20.90 4.52
C GLY A 35 -20.64 -21.38 5.73
N ASP A 36 -20.39 -20.88 6.95
CA ASP A 36 -20.94 -21.52 8.14
C ASP A 36 -20.89 -20.60 9.38
N SER A 37 -22.01 -19.92 9.69
CA SER A 37 -22.43 -19.35 11.00
C SER A 37 -23.20 -18.02 10.83
N SER A 38 -23.81 -17.53 11.91
CA SER A 38 -24.57 -16.26 11.95
C SER A 38 -23.80 -15.13 11.25
N GLU A 39 -24.27 -14.72 10.06
CA GLU A 39 -23.59 -13.77 9.16
C GLU A 39 -23.00 -12.54 9.88
N ALA A 40 -23.67 -12.05 10.93
CA ALA A 40 -23.25 -10.90 11.69
C ALA A 40 -21.98 -11.14 12.55
N ALA A 41 -21.83 -12.32 13.13
CA ALA A 41 -20.67 -12.68 13.96
C ALA A 41 -19.43 -12.96 13.08
N GLU A 42 -19.63 -13.68 11.97
CA GLU A 42 -18.57 -13.98 11.00
C GLU A 42 -18.07 -12.71 10.31
N LEU A 43 -18.97 -11.81 9.90
CA LEU A 43 -18.60 -10.52 9.33
C LEU A 43 -17.80 -9.66 10.33
N ALA A 44 -18.14 -9.73 11.62
CA ALA A 44 -17.38 -9.04 12.66
C ALA A 44 -15.98 -9.62 12.86
N ALA A 45 -15.85 -10.96 12.82
CA ALA A 45 -14.56 -11.64 12.90
C ALA A 45 -13.67 -11.32 11.68
N PHE A 46 -14.23 -11.41 10.47
CA PHE A 46 -13.55 -11.02 9.23
C PHE A 46 -13.07 -9.57 9.27
N ARG A 47 -13.93 -8.65 9.70
CA ARG A 47 -13.60 -7.24 9.86
C ARG A 47 -12.43 -7.04 10.82
N ASN A 48 -12.45 -7.72 11.98
CA ASN A 48 -11.37 -7.61 12.95
C ASN A 48 -10.04 -8.15 12.39
N ASN A 49 -10.07 -9.30 11.71
CA ASN A 49 -8.88 -9.89 11.07
C ASN A 49 -8.31 -8.96 10.00
N MET A 50 -9.17 -8.40 9.14
CA MET A 50 -8.74 -7.44 8.11
C MET A 50 -8.18 -6.15 8.69
N LEU A 51 -8.72 -5.67 9.83
CA LEU A 51 -8.19 -4.50 10.52
C LEU A 51 -6.76 -4.76 11.02
N VAL A 52 -6.50 -5.95 11.57
CA VAL A 52 -5.17 -6.37 12.02
C VAL A 52 -4.21 -6.43 10.84
N VAL A 53 -4.58 -7.13 9.75
CA VAL A 53 -3.75 -7.23 8.55
C VAL A 53 -3.45 -5.85 7.96
N ALA A 54 -4.45 -4.98 7.84
CA ALA A 54 -4.26 -3.63 7.32
C ALA A 54 -3.32 -2.80 8.20
N THR A 55 -3.46 -2.90 9.53
CA THR A 55 -2.58 -2.21 10.50
C THR A 55 -1.14 -2.71 10.40
N LEU A 56 -0.94 -4.02 10.22
CA LEU A 56 0.39 -4.59 10.02
C LEU A 56 1.03 -4.09 8.72
N ILE A 57 0.29 -4.05 7.61
CA ILE A 57 0.79 -3.51 6.34
C ILE A 57 1.17 -2.03 6.49
N VAL A 58 0.32 -1.23 7.15
CA VAL A 58 0.62 0.17 7.47
C VAL A 58 1.92 0.30 8.27
N ALA A 59 2.09 -0.51 9.31
CA ALA A 59 3.29 -0.46 10.14
C ALA A 59 4.56 -0.81 9.35
N VAL A 60 4.52 -1.91 8.58
CA VAL A 60 5.66 -2.36 7.76
C VAL A 60 6.02 -1.33 6.68
N THR A 61 5.03 -0.78 6.00
CA THR A 61 5.25 0.22 4.94
C THR A 61 5.74 1.55 5.50
N PHE A 62 5.29 1.96 6.68
CA PHE A 62 5.81 3.13 7.37
C PHE A 62 7.28 2.93 7.76
N GLN A 63 7.62 1.80 8.40
CA GLN A 63 8.99 1.48 8.81
C GLN A 63 9.95 1.46 7.62
N THR A 64 9.56 0.83 6.52
CA THR A 64 10.40 0.74 5.33
C THR A 64 10.45 2.05 4.52
N GLY A 65 9.44 2.91 4.67
CA GLY A 65 9.43 4.25 4.06
C GLY A 65 10.36 5.23 4.75
N ILE A 66 10.45 5.19 6.09
CA ILE A 66 11.36 6.06 6.86
C ILE A 66 12.78 5.50 6.92
N ASN A 67 12.94 4.18 6.84
CA ASN A 67 14.22 3.49 6.81
C ASN A 67 14.34 2.74 5.47
N PRO A 68 14.74 3.43 4.39
CA PRO A 68 14.84 2.81 3.08
C PRO A 68 15.87 1.67 3.07
N PRO A 69 15.66 0.62 2.26
CA PRO A 69 16.61 -0.48 2.13
C PRO A 69 17.97 0.05 1.67
N GLY A 70 19.02 -0.32 2.41
CA GLY A 70 20.37 0.23 2.23
C GLY A 70 20.70 1.43 3.11
N GLY A 71 19.73 1.98 3.85
CA GLY A 71 19.93 3.06 4.83
C GLY A 71 20.02 4.44 4.20
N ALA A 72 20.23 5.44 5.07
CA ALA A 72 20.50 6.82 4.68
C ALA A 72 21.94 7.20 5.04
N TRP A 73 22.54 8.06 4.23
CA TRP A 73 23.86 8.61 4.50
C TRP A 73 23.87 9.37 5.84
N GLN A 74 24.88 9.11 6.66
CA GLN A 74 25.04 9.75 7.98
C GLN A 74 26.00 10.94 7.94
N ASP A 75 26.76 11.09 6.87
CA ASP A 75 27.73 12.16 6.65
C ASP A 75 27.46 12.90 5.33
N THR A 76 28.00 14.12 5.24
CA THR A 76 28.00 14.91 4.00
C THR A 76 29.42 14.91 3.46
N LYS A 77 29.64 14.30 2.29
CA LYS A 77 30.93 14.25 1.57
C LYS A 77 30.72 14.49 0.08
N GLU A 78 31.80 14.69 -0.67
CA GLU A 78 31.73 14.92 -2.13
C GLU A 78 31.09 13.73 -2.86
N GLY A 79 29.79 13.83 -3.14
CA GLY A 79 28.98 12.80 -3.81
C GLY A 79 27.69 12.40 -3.08
N HIS A 80 27.54 12.72 -1.79
CA HIS A 80 26.35 12.38 -1.00
C HIS A 80 26.06 13.35 0.15
N GLU A 81 24.78 13.59 0.41
CA GLU A 81 24.31 14.44 1.52
C GLU A 81 23.71 13.57 2.64
N ALA A 82 23.99 13.94 3.89
CA ALA A 82 23.39 13.29 5.05
C ALA A 82 21.85 13.35 4.99
N GLY A 83 21.20 12.26 5.39
CA GLY A 83 19.74 12.12 5.36
C GLY A 83 19.17 11.70 4.00
N ARG A 84 19.98 11.56 2.95
CA ARG A 84 19.53 10.98 1.67
C ARG A 84 19.66 9.46 1.66
N ALA A 85 18.71 8.77 1.04
CA ALA A 85 18.75 7.32 0.88
C ALA A 85 19.97 6.88 0.03
N ILE A 86 20.76 5.94 0.54
CA ILE A 86 21.94 5.38 -0.15
C ILE A 86 21.54 4.73 -1.47
N LEU A 87 20.38 4.07 -1.49
CA LEU A 87 19.81 3.45 -2.68
C LEU A 87 19.44 4.47 -3.77
N SER A 88 19.20 5.74 -3.41
CA SER A 88 18.92 6.80 -4.38
C SER A 88 20.17 7.32 -5.10
N SER A 89 21.37 7.12 -4.54
CA SER A 89 22.64 7.56 -5.14
C SER A 89 23.27 6.52 -6.09
N LEU A 90 22.74 5.30 -6.15
CA LEU A 90 23.21 4.29 -7.11
C LEU A 90 22.80 4.67 -8.54
N HIS A 91 23.67 4.37 -9.52
CA HIS A 91 23.54 4.74 -10.94
C HIS A 91 22.20 4.34 -11.61
N HIS A 92 21.43 3.44 -10.98
CA HIS A 92 20.10 3.01 -11.40
C HIS A 92 19.02 3.54 -10.45
N HIS A 93 18.41 4.67 -10.79
CA HIS A 93 17.30 5.26 -10.01
C HIS A 93 15.96 4.51 -10.12
N LEU A 94 15.84 3.58 -11.08
CA LEU A 94 14.61 2.84 -11.38
C LEU A 94 14.10 1.96 -10.20
N PRO A 95 14.93 1.06 -9.60
CA PRO A 95 14.48 0.20 -8.50
C PRO A 95 14.04 0.99 -7.25
N TYR A 96 14.74 2.08 -6.92
CA TYR A 96 14.38 2.94 -5.79
C TYR A 96 13.00 3.60 -5.99
N ASN A 97 12.76 4.12 -7.19
CA ASN A 97 11.48 4.75 -7.52
C ASN A 97 10.33 3.73 -7.49
N LEU A 98 10.55 2.54 -8.05
CA LEU A 98 9.53 1.48 -8.08
C LEU A 98 9.19 1.02 -6.65
N PHE A 99 10.22 0.83 -5.81
CA PHE A 99 10.05 0.51 -4.40
C PHE A 99 9.22 1.58 -3.67
N LEU A 100 9.57 2.87 -3.81
CA LEU A 100 8.84 3.96 -3.16
C LEU A 100 7.39 4.06 -3.63
N ILE A 101 7.12 3.89 -4.93
CA ILE A 101 5.76 3.94 -5.48
C ILE A 101 4.92 2.80 -4.92
N LEU A 102 5.43 1.56 -4.98
CA LEU A 102 4.71 0.38 -4.48
C LEU A 102 4.49 0.45 -2.96
N ASN A 103 5.50 0.89 -2.20
CA ASN A 103 5.37 1.06 -0.75
C ASN A 103 4.33 2.12 -0.39
N THR A 104 4.33 3.25 -1.10
CA THR A 104 3.37 4.34 -0.88
C THR A 104 1.94 3.93 -1.27
N LEU A 105 1.79 3.18 -2.37
CA LEU A 105 0.49 2.63 -2.77
C LEU A 105 -0.03 1.62 -1.73
N ALA A 106 0.80 0.71 -1.24
CA ALA A 106 0.43 -0.25 -0.21
C ALA A 106 0.03 0.45 1.10
N PHE A 107 0.81 1.44 1.55
CA PHE A 107 0.49 2.26 2.71
C PHE A 107 -0.87 2.96 2.53
N SER A 108 -1.07 3.62 1.38
CA SER A 108 -2.28 4.40 1.10
C SER A 108 -3.53 3.52 0.92
N MET A 109 -3.40 2.31 0.38
CA MET A 109 -4.52 1.37 0.31
C MET A 109 -4.87 0.82 1.69
N SER A 110 -3.88 0.48 2.51
CA SER A 110 -4.12 -0.08 3.85
C SER A 110 -4.70 0.94 4.84
N THR A 111 -4.21 2.19 4.85
CA THR A 111 -4.83 3.26 5.68
C THR A 111 -6.31 3.45 5.30
N GLN A 112 -6.60 3.35 4.01
CA GLN A 112 -7.92 3.54 3.44
C GLN A 112 -8.83 2.34 3.75
N ILE A 113 -8.30 1.11 3.83
CA ILE A 113 -9.02 -0.06 4.37
C ILE A 113 -9.35 0.16 5.85
N ILE A 114 -8.40 0.62 6.68
CA ILE A 114 -8.64 0.90 8.11
C ILE A 114 -9.77 1.92 8.29
N LEU A 115 -9.76 3.01 7.51
CA LEU A 115 -10.81 4.04 7.57
C LEU A 115 -12.20 3.49 7.20
N MET A 116 -12.29 2.57 6.22
CA MET A 116 -13.57 1.91 5.89
C MET A 116 -14.02 0.95 6.98
N LEU A 117 -13.10 0.21 7.59
CA LEU A 117 -13.43 -0.79 8.61
C LEU A 117 -13.86 -0.18 9.94
N VAL A 118 -13.32 0.98 10.30
CA VAL A 118 -13.66 1.71 11.53
C VAL A 118 -14.86 2.65 11.33
N TYR A 119 -15.37 2.76 10.11
CA TYR A 119 -16.53 3.59 9.78
C TYR A 119 -17.72 3.26 10.69
N HIS A 120 -18.39 4.29 11.22
CA HIS A 120 -19.55 4.18 12.12
C HIS A 120 -19.25 3.67 13.56
N ARG A 121 -17.98 3.69 14.02
CA ARG A 121 -17.61 3.42 15.42
C ARG A 121 -17.35 4.72 16.18
N LYS A 122 -17.52 4.72 17.51
CA LYS A 122 -17.27 5.90 18.37
C LYS A 122 -15.84 6.45 18.24
N LEU A 123 -14.88 5.59 17.92
CA LEU A 123 -13.46 5.94 17.72
C LEU A 123 -13.12 6.41 16.30
N TYR A 124 -14.10 6.55 15.41
CA TYR A 124 -13.84 6.90 14.01
C TYR A 124 -13.08 8.22 13.85
N PHE A 125 -13.52 9.28 14.54
CA PHE A 125 -12.85 10.58 14.46
C PHE A 125 -11.40 10.54 14.95
N GLU A 126 -11.15 9.83 16.04
CA GLU A 126 -9.81 9.68 16.60
C GLU A 126 -8.88 8.92 15.64
N VAL A 127 -9.36 7.81 15.07
CA VAL A 127 -8.62 7.04 14.07
C VAL A 127 -8.39 7.87 12.79
N VAL A 128 -9.36 8.68 12.37
CA VAL A 128 -9.18 9.60 11.24
C VAL A 128 -8.08 10.61 11.51
N VAL A 129 -8.11 11.30 12.65
CA VAL A 129 -7.09 12.29 13.02
C VAL A 129 -5.71 11.64 13.12
N ALA A 130 -5.60 10.47 13.76
CA ALA A 130 -4.35 9.72 13.86
C ALA A 130 -3.83 9.29 12.48
N THR A 131 -4.69 8.77 11.61
CA THR A 131 -4.32 8.33 10.26
C THR A 131 -3.90 9.51 9.39
N LEU A 132 -4.58 10.66 9.48
CA LEU A 132 -4.21 11.89 8.77
C LEU A 132 -2.84 12.41 9.21
N SER A 133 -2.60 12.46 10.53
CA SER A 133 -1.29 12.84 11.08
C SER A 133 -0.21 11.90 10.58
N MET A 134 -0.45 10.58 10.60
CA MET A 134 0.52 9.59 10.15
C MET A 134 0.81 9.68 8.64
N VAL A 135 -0.20 9.92 7.80
CA VAL A 135 -0.03 10.15 6.36
C VAL A 135 0.80 11.42 6.11
N ALA A 136 0.56 12.48 6.88
CA ALA A 136 1.36 13.70 6.80
C ALA A 136 2.82 13.44 7.19
N THR A 137 3.07 12.74 8.31
CA THR A 137 4.43 12.37 8.74
C THR A 137 5.13 11.52 7.68
N TYR A 138 4.46 10.52 7.11
CA TYR A 138 5.01 9.70 6.02
C TYR A 138 5.39 10.56 4.80
N GLY A 139 4.51 11.50 4.40
CA GLY A 139 4.79 12.44 3.33
C GLY A 139 6.04 13.31 3.59
N THR A 140 6.16 13.85 4.81
CA THR A 140 7.35 14.64 5.20
C THR A 140 8.63 13.82 5.24
N ALA A 141 8.57 12.56 5.71
CA ALA A 141 9.72 11.68 5.75
C ALA A 141 10.20 11.32 4.35
N VAL A 142 9.29 10.94 3.45
CA VAL A 142 9.63 10.64 2.06
C VAL A 142 10.16 11.88 1.33
N TRP A 143 9.62 13.06 1.63
CA TRP A 143 10.17 14.33 1.11
C TRP A 143 11.61 14.57 1.56
N SER A 144 11.92 14.35 2.84
CA SER A 144 13.27 14.53 3.38
C SER A 144 14.29 13.55 2.81
N LEU A 145 13.86 12.32 2.50
CA LEU A 145 14.74 11.25 1.99
C LEU A 145 15.05 11.37 0.49
N SER A 146 14.23 12.13 -0.26
CA SER A 146 14.29 12.17 -1.72
C SER A 146 15.19 13.31 -2.21
N PRO A 147 16.17 13.04 -3.11
CA PRO A 147 17.04 14.08 -3.66
C PRO A 147 16.26 15.11 -4.49
N LYS A 148 16.72 16.38 -4.48
CA LYS A 148 16.14 17.60 -5.12
C LYS A 148 15.92 17.56 -6.65
N ASN A 149 15.30 16.51 -7.20
CA ASN A 149 14.75 16.49 -8.56
C ASN A 149 13.23 16.37 -8.47
N ASP A 150 12.56 17.52 -8.56
CA ASP A 150 11.14 17.81 -8.31
C ASP A 150 10.11 16.86 -8.94
N VAL A 151 10.47 16.03 -9.91
CA VAL A 151 9.53 15.13 -10.60
C VAL A 151 9.23 13.85 -9.80
N LYS A 152 10.17 13.33 -9.01
CA LYS A 152 10.00 12.02 -8.31
C LYS A 152 9.06 12.12 -7.12
N LEU A 153 9.11 13.23 -6.39
CA LEU A 153 8.21 13.53 -5.27
C LEU A 153 6.75 13.68 -5.73
N ARG A 154 6.54 14.33 -6.88
CA ARG A 154 5.19 14.57 -7.43
C ARG A 154 4.43 13.28 -7.71
N TYR A 155 5.11 12.23 -8.20
CA TYR A 155 4.48 10.91 -8.41
C TYR A 155 4.12 10.22 -7.10
N VAL A 156 4.94 10.34 -6.06
CA VAL A 156 4.64 9.81 -4.73
C VAL A 156 3.44 10.53 -4.12
N CYS A 157 3.37 11.87 -4.24
CA CYS A 157 2.21 12.65 -3.81
C CYS A 157 0.95 12.31 -4.61
N MET A 158 1.05 12.15 -5.94
CA MET A 158 -0.07 11.68 -6.78
C MET A 158 -0.52 10.27 -6.37
N ALA A 159 0.41 9.35 -6.13
CA ALA A 159 0.10 7.97 -5.70
C ALA A 159 -0.55 7.94 -4.31
N ALA A 160 -0.09 8.80 -3.38
CA ALA A 160 -0.68 8.93 -2.06
C ALA A 160 -2.12 9.49 -2.12
N LEU A 161 -2.39 10.43 -3.02
CA LEU A 161 -3.72 11.03 -3.20
C LEU A 161 -4.67 10.17 -4.03
N PHE A 162 -4.16 9.32 -4.91
CA PHE A 162 -4.94 8.50 -5.84
C PHE A 162 -6.08 7.71 -5.17
N PRO A 163 -5.86 6.93 -4.08
CA PRO A 163 -6.93 6.18 -3.45
C PRO A 163 -7.93 7.05 -2.66
N TYR A 164 -7.57 8.28 -2.31
CA TYR A 164 -8.50 9.26 -1.71
C TYR A 164 -9.34 9.94 -2.79
N LEU A 165 -8.73 10.33 -3.91
CA LEU A 165 -9.42 10.89 -5.07
C LEU A 165 -10.38 9.89 -5.72
N TRP A 166 -9.97 8.62 -5.81
CA TRP A 166 -10.81 7.51 -6.31
C TRP A 166 -12.07 7.32 -5.46
N ARG A 167 -11.96 7.41 -4.14
CA ARG A 167 -13.11 7.29 -3.24
C ARG A 167 -13.98 8.54 -3.22
N LEU A 168 -13.38 9.74 -3.28
CA LEU A 168 -14.12 10.99 -3.39
C LEU A 168 -14.94 11.03 -4.68
N SER A 169 -14.35 10.58 -5.81
CA SER A 169 -15.06 10.52 -7.09
C SER A 169 -16.21 9.51 -7.05
N TYR A 170 -16.01 8.33 -6.43
CA TYR A 170 -17.08 7.35 -6.28
C TYR A 170 -18.23 7.85 -5.41
N GLN A 171 -17.92 8.54 -4.30
CA GLN A 171 -18.94 9.09 -3.39
C GLN A 171 -19.74 10.24 -4.01
N THR A 172 -19.07 11.15 -4.72
CA THR A 172 -19.75 12.23 -5.43
C THR A 172 -20.61 11.67 -6.55
N PHE A 173 -20.09 10.72 -7.33
CA PHE A 173 -20.85 10.05 -8.40
C PHE A 173 -22.11 9.33 -7.88
N LYS A 174 -22.00 8.57 -6.78
CA LYS A 174 -23.15 7.91 -6.15
C LYS A 174 -24.19 8.91 -5.63
N THR A 175 -23.73 10.01 -5.03
CA THR A 175 -24.62 11.08 -4.54
C THR A 175 -25.33 11.80 -5.68
N LEU A 176 -24.64 12.01 -6.81
CA LEU A 176 -25.21 12.62 -8.01
C LEU A 176 -26.27 11.72 -8.67
N ILE A 177 -26.01 10.42 -8.80
CA ILE A 177 -27.00 9.46 -9.33
C ILE A 177 -28.24 9.43 -8.42
N LYS A 178 -28.04 9.31 -7.10
CA LYS A 178 -29.16 9.28 -6.15
C LYS A 178 -29.99 10.56 -6.18
N LYS A 179 -29.36 11.72 -6.35
CA LYS A 179 -30.06 13.01 -6.48
C LYS A 179 -30.93 13.04 -7.73
N ASN A 180 -30.44 12.53 -8.86
CA ASN A 180 -31.18 12.48 -10.12
C ASN A 180 -32.42 11.56 -10.05
N GLU A 181 -32.34 10.45 -9.31
CA GLU A 181 -33.48 9.54 -9.11
C GLU A 181 -34.58 10.12 -8.22
N THR A 182 -34.26 11.02 -7.30
CA THR A 182 -35.25 11.65 -6.39
C THR A 182 -35.94 12.89 -6.97
N THR A 183 -35.48 13.38 -8.12
CA THR A 183 -36.04 14.57 -8.81
C THR A 183 -36.92 14.23 -10.01
N ASN A 184 -37.13 12.95 -10.32
CA ASN A 184 -38.14 12.44 -11.24
C ASN A 184 -39.27 11.78 -10.46
#